data_AF-A0AB73KVP8-F1
#
_entry.id   AF-A0AB73KVP8-F1
#
_cell.length_a   1.000
_cell.length_b   1.000
_cell.length_c   1.000
_cell.angle_alpha   90.00
_cell.angle_beta   90.00
_cell.angle_gamma   90.00
#
_symmetry.space_group_name_H-M   'P 1'
#
loop_
_entity.id
_entity.type
_entity.pdbx_description
1 polymer ?
#
loop_
_entity_poly.entity_id
_entity_poly.type
_entity_poly.pdbx_seq_one_letter_code
_entity_poly.pdbx_strand_id
1 'polypeptide(L)'
;MNRTDRLYALVEELRAVAPRPRSARWLAERFEVSSRTIERDLSALQQSGVPIYAEPGRTGGYVLDKEQTLPPLTITPAEATALAVGLHALDGTPFAGAARSALQKVLAVMPARERAATGEFADRVHVLARDERRVTVPRVLQDALASRRVLRLAYEDREGVASERLVEPLGFLGGEQWYLIAWCRLRGAVRGFRMDRIQAVRALDETAPPRRIDRTELDALGWELIGLEGFADLVDALPGKSGGTSSAQPRQRTS
;
A
#
# COMPACT_ATOMS: atom_id res chain seq x y z
N MET A 1 33.25 -15.67 -1.40
CA MET A 1 31.84 -15.37 -1.67
C MET A 1 31.71 -14.01 -2.37
N ASN A 2 31.00 -13.92 -3.50
CA ASN A 2 30.71 -12.64 -4.16
C ASN A 2 29.77 -11.79 -3.25
N ARG A 3 29.86 -10.46 -3.35
CA ARG A 3 29.06 -9.53 -2.55
C ARG A 3 27.55 -9.74 -2.76
N THR A 4 27.09 -9.94 -3.98
CA THR A 4 25.66 -10.15 -4.28
C THR A 4 25.13 -11.39 -3.57
N ASP A 5 25.84 -12.52 -3.65
CA ASP A 5 25.47 -13.76 -2.96
C ASP A 5 25.46 -13.58 -1.44
N ARG A 6 26.43 -12.82 -0.91
CA ARG A 6 26.50 -12.52 0.53
C ARG A 6 25.35 -11.65 1.00
N LEU A 7 24.95 -10.65 0.22
CA LEU A 7 23.80 -9.78 0.54
C LEU A 7 22.50 -10.60 0.61
N TYR A 8 22.29 -11.48 -0.37
CA TYR A 8 21.14 -12.40 -0.36
C TYR A 8 21.17 -13.33 0.85
N ALA A 9 22.32 -13.96 1.11
CA ALA A 9 22.48 -14.88 2.23
C ALA A 9 22.31 -14.19 3.59
N LEU A 10 22.73 -12.92 3.73
CA LEU A 10 22.51 -12.12 4.93
C LEU A 10 21.02 -11.91 5.22
N VAL A 11 20.25 -11.54 4.19
CA VAL A 11 18.80 -11.36 4.32
C VAL A 11 18.12 -12.66 4.73
N GLU A 12 18.46 -13.77 4.09
CA GLU A 12 17.87 -15.07 4.39
C GLU A 12 18.25 -15.57 5.79
N GLU A 13 19.50 -15.37 6.23
CA GLU A 13 19.92 -15.69 7.60
C GLU A 13 19.12 -14.90 8.63
N LEU A 14 19.00 -13.57 8.46
CA LEU A 14 18.23 -12.72 9.37
C LEU A 14 16.73 -13.08 9.34
N ARG A 15 16.18 -13.41 8.16
CA ARG A 15 14.79 -13.85 7.99
C ARG A 15 14.53 -15.18 8.70
N ALA A 16 15.43 -16.15 8.60
CA ALA A 16 15.27 -17.46 9.22
C ALA A 16 15.15 -17.36 10.75
N VAL A 17 15.95 -16.48 11.36
CA VAL A 17 16.03 -16.36 12.82
C VAL A 17 15.14 -15.27 13.43
N ALA A 18 14.64 -14.35 12.61
CA ALA A 18 13.77 -13.26 13.08
C ALA A 18 12.57 -13.79 13.91
N PRO A 19 12.23 -13.13 15.04
CA PRO A 19 12.71 -11.81 15.45
C PRO A 19 14.02 -11.82 16.27
N ARG A 20 14.76 -12.94 16.33
CA ARG A 20 15.99 -13.01 17.13
C ARG A 20 17.14 -12.22 16.46
N PRO A 21 17.89 -11.39 17.21
CA PRO A 21 19.01 -10.63 16.65
C PRO A 21 20.23 -11.50 16.35
N ARG A 22 21.00 -11.10 15.34
CA ARG A 22 22.37 -11.59 15.06
C ARG A 22 23.38 -10.45 15.13
N SER A 23 24.41 -10.61 15.95
CA SER A 23 25.48 -9.60 16.03
C SER A 23 26.30 -9.57 14.74
N ALA A 24 26.88 -8.40 14.41
CA ALA A 24 27.79 -8.27 13.25
C ALA A 24 28.96 -9.26 13.34
N ARG A 25 29.46 -9.51 14.56
CA ARG A 25 30.52 -10.49 14.80
C ARG A 25 30.10 -11.91 14.43
N TRP A 26 28.91 -12.34 14.86
CA TRP A 26 28.41 -13.68 14.54
C TRP A 26 28.21 -13.87 13.04
N LEU A 27 27.65 -12.87 12.37
CA LEU A 27 27.48 -12.87 10.91
C LEU A 27 28.84 -12.88 10.20
N ALA A 28 29.83 -12.14 10.72
CA ALA A 28 31.19 -12.10 10.18
C ALA A 28 31.87 -13.46 10.25
N GLU A 29 31.76 -14.15 11.40
CA GLU A 29 32.25 -15.51 11.58
C GLU A 29 31.54 -16.49 10.63
N ARG A 30 30.21 -16.39 10.49
CA ARG A 30 29.43 -17.29 9.61
C ARG A 30 29.70 -17.11 8.12
N PHE A 31 29.88 -15.88 7.66
CA PHE A 31 30.12 -15.58 6.24
C PHE A 31 31.61 -15.44 5.90
N GLU A 32 32.50 -15.74 6.85
CA GLU A 32 33.97 -15.70 6.70
C GLU A 32 34.47 -14.35 6.17
N VAL A 33 33.95 -13.26 6.72
CA VAL A 33 34.33 -11.88 6.37
C VAL A 33 34.56 -11.05 7.64
N SER A 34 35.06 -9.82 7.51
CA SER A 34 35.21 -8.91 8.65
C SER A 34 33.85 -8.36 9.12
N SER A 35 33.72 -8.01 10.40
CA SER A 35 32.55 -7.29 10.93
C SER A 35 32.29 -5.98 10.19
N ARG A 36 33.36 -5.28 9.77
CA ARG A 36 33.26 -4.06 8.97
C ARG A 36 32.62 -4.31 7.60
N THR A 37 32.87 -5.48 7.00
CA THR A 37 32.23 -5.91 5.74
C THR A 37 30.74 -6.16 5.96
N ILE A 38 30.39 -6.87 7.04
CA ILE A 38 28.99 -7.13 7.42
C ILE A 38 28.24 -5.82 7.66
N GLU A 39 28.78 -4.90 8.45
CA GLU A 39 28.14 -3.61 8.75
C GLU A 39 27.92 -2.79 7.47
N ARG A 40 28.89 -2.79 6.55
CA ARG A 40 28.73 -2.14 5.23
C ARG A 40 27.64 -2.78 4.38
N ASP A 41 27.55 -4.10 4.38
CA ASP A 41 26.55 -4.83 3.61
C ASP A 41 25.14 -4.66 4.23
N LEU A 42 25.01 -4.70 5.54
CA LEU A 42 23.77 -4.40 6.25
C LEU A 42 23.30 -2.97 6.01
N SER A 43 24.23 -2.00 6.04
CA SER A 43 23.90 -0.61 5.71
C SER A 43 23.44 -0.46 4.26
N ALA A 44 24.05 -1.17 3.31
CA ALA A 44 23.60 -1.19 1.92
C ALA A 44 22.19 -1.81 1.77
N LEU A 45 21.90 -2.88 2.51
CA LEU A 45 20.57 -3.50 2.54
C LEU A 45 19.51 -2.54 3.11
N GLN A 46 19.82 -1.86 4.21
CA GLN A 46 18.94 -0.84 4.80
C GLN A 46 18.67 0.31 3.82
N GLN A 47 19.71 0.81 3.14
CA GLN A 47 19.57 1.85 2.12
C GLN A 47 18.74 1.39 0.91
N SER A 48 18.77 0.09 0.59
CA SER A 48 17.89 -0.51 -0.43
C SER A 48 16.46 -0.81 0.04
N GLY A 49 16.13 -0.47 1.29
CA GLY A 49 14.78 -0.64 1.85
C GLY A 49 14.50 -2.02 2.43
N VAL A 50 15.52 -2.86 2.65
CA VAL A 50 15.33 -4.09 3.45
C VAL A 50 15.11 -3.67 4.90
N PRO A 51 14.02 -4.11 5.56
CA PRO A 51 13.63 -3.61 6.87
C PRO A 51 14.46 -4.26 7.99
N ILE A 52 15.75 -3.95 8.02
CA ILE A 52 16.70 -4.40 9.03
C ILE A 52 16.89 -3.27 10.03
N TYR A 53 16.74 -3.57 11.32
CA TYR A 53 17.06 -2.64 12.40
C TYR A 53 18.10 -3.23 13.35
N ALA A 54 18.80 -2.36 14.07
CA ALA A 54 19.75 -2.76 15.10
C ALA A 54 19.08 -2.68 16.47
N GLU A 55 19.13 -3.78 17.22
CA GLU A 55 18.74 -3.85 18.61
C GLU A 55 19.99 -3.61 19.48
N PRO A 56 20.03 -2.55 20.31
CA PRO A 56 21.18 -2.24 21.15
C PRO A 56 21.28 -3.17 22.36
N GLY A 57 22.49 -3.31 22.92
CA GLY A 57 22.75 -4.04 24.17
C GLY A 57 23.72 -5.22 24.01
N ARG A 58 24.08 -5.84 25.13
CA ARG A 58 25.12 -6.90 25.19
C ARG A 58 24.75 -8.15 24.39
N THR A 59 23.47 -8.44 24.26
CA THR A 59 22.89 -9.53 23.45
C THR A 59 22.21 -9.02 22.17
N GLY A 60 22.41 -7.74 21.86
CA GLY A 60 21.81 -7.08 20.70
C GLY A 60 22.47 -7.46 19.38
N GLY A 61 21.93 -6.94 18.28
CA GLY A 61 22.38 -7.25 16.93
C GLY A 61 21.39 -6.76 15.89
N TYR A 62 21.53 -7.26 14.67
CA TYR A 62 20.64 -6.91 13.56
C TYR A 62 19.48 -7.88 13.51
N VAL A 63 18.29 -7.34 13.29
CA VAL A 63 17.03 -8.08 13.16
C VAL A 63 16.37 -7.65 11.85
N LEU A 64 15.87 -8.63 11.09
CA LEU A 64 14.97 -8.35 9.98
C LEU A 64 13.54 -8.31 10.51
N ASP A 65 12.85 -7.20 10.25
CA ASP A 65 11.44 -7.05 10.59
C ASP A 65 10.58 -7.91 9.65
N LYS A 66 10.11 -9.05 10.17
CA LYS A 66 9.23 -9.97 9.44
C LYS A 66 7.90 -9.32 9.06
N GLU A 67 7.42 -8.32 9.79
CA GLU A 67 6.15 -7.66 9.52
C GLU A 67 6.21 -6.75 8.30
N GLN A 68 7.41 -6.35 7.90
CA GLN A 68 7.66 -5.50 6.73
C GLN A 68 8.17 -6.29 5.51
N THR A 69 8.19 -7.62 5.58
CA THR A 69 8.55 -8.48 4.44
C THR A 69 7.44 -9.48 4.14
N LEU A 70 7.17 -9.71 2.85
CA LEU A 70 6.33 -10.83 2.46
C LEU A 70 7.08 -12.14 2.74
N PRO A 71 6.40 -13.18 3.29
CA PRO A 71 6.97 -14.52 3.35
C PRO A 71 7.28 -15.02 1.92
N PRO A 72 8.11 -16.06 1.76
CA PRO A 72 8.29 -16.70 0.46
C PRO A 72 6.94 -17.09 -0.14
N LEU A 73 6.62 -16.53 -1.31
CA LEU A 73 5.39 -16.78 -2.05
C LEU A 73 5.75 -17.54 -3.32
N THR A 74 5.05 -18.65 -3.57
CA THR A 74 5.08 -19.31 -4.87
C THR A 74 3.94 -18.74 -5.69
N ILE A 75 4.26 -18.02 -6.77
CA ILE A 75 3.28 -17.45 -7.70
C ILE A 75 3.46 -18.16 -9.03
N THR A 76 2.39 -18.77 -9.53
CA THR A 76 2.37 -19.44 -10.82
C THR A 76 2.21 -18.43 -11.97
N PRO A 77 2.58 -18.79 -13.22
CA PRO A 77 2.38 -17.93 -14.37
C PRO A 77 0.91 -17.55 -14.59
N ALA A 78 -0.01 -18.48 -14.30
CA ALA A 78 -1.44 -18.26 -14.41
C ALA A 78 -1.95 -17.25 -13.36
N GLU A 79 -1.53 -17.37 -12.10
CA GLU A 79 -1.89 -16.40 -11.04
C GLU A 79 -1.33 -15.01 -11.34
N ALA A 80 -0.07 -14.92 -11.78
CA ALA A 80 0.55 -13.66 -12.16
C ALA A 80 -0.19 -13.01 -13.34
N THR A 81 -0.64 -13.80 -14.32
CA THR A 81 -1.41 -13.30 -15.47
C THR A 81 -2.82 -12.87 -15.06
N ALA A 82 -3.49 -13.63 -14.18
CA ALA A 82 -4.79 -13.24 -13.64
C ALA A 82 -4.70 -11.92 -12.86
N LEU A 83 -3.66 -11.74 -12.05
CA LEU A 83 -3.36 -10.48 -11.37
C LEU A 83 -3.09 -9.36 -12.38
N ALA A 84 -2.30 -9.61 -13.44
CA ALA A 84 -2.05 -8.62 -14.47
C ALA A 84 -3.35 -8.16 -15.15
N VAL A 85 -4.25 -9.10 -15.50
CA VAL A 85 -5.56 -8.80 -16.08
C VAL A 85 -6.42 -7.96 -15.12
N GLY A 86 -6.55 -8.39 -13.87
CA GLY A 86 -7.36 -7.69 -12.87
C GLY A 86 -6.82 -6.29 -12.54
N LEU A 87 -5.50 -6.16 -12.45
CA LEU A 87 -4.84 -4.87 -12.17
C LEU A 87 -4.86 -3.94 -13.38
N HIS A 88 -4.83 -4.45 -14.60
CA HIS A 88 -4.99 -3.65 -15.82
C HIS A 88 -6.39 -3.02 -15.90
N ALA A 89 -7.42 -3.69 -15.37
CA ALA A 89 -8.77 -3.10 -15.26
C ALA A 89 -8.82 -1.86 -14.35
N LEU A 90 -7.76 -1.60 -13.56
CA LEU A 90 -7.62 -0.41 -12.72
C LEU A 90 -6.87 0.73 -13.42
N ASP A 91 -6.47 0.59 -14.68
CA ASP A 91 -5.91 1.70 -15.44
C ASP A 91 -6.94 2.83 -15.62
N GLY A 92 -6.49 4.08 -15.52
CA GLY A 92 -7.38 5.26 -15.54
C GLY A 92 -8.22 5.48 -14.28
N THR A 93 -8.07 4.63 -13.25
CA THR A 93 -8.70 4.79 -11.93
C THR A 93 -7.75 5.45 -10.92
N PRO A 94 -8.23 5.86 -9.73
CA PRO A 94 -7.37 6.23 -8.61
C PRO A 94 -6.25 5.25 -8.33
N PHE A 95 -6.47 3.96 -8.56
CA PHE A 95 -5.57 2.91 -8.09
C PHE A 95 -4.53 2.49 -9.13
N ALA A 96 -4.52 3.06 -10.35
CA ALA A 96 -3.63 2.65 -11.43
C ALA A 96 -2.14 2.61 -11.02
N GLY A 97 -1.67 3.64 -10.30
CA GLY A 97 -0.28 3.69 -9.83
C GLY A 97 0.04 2.58 -8.81
N ALA A 98 -0.86 2.34 -7.87
CA ALA A 98 -0.72 1.28 -6.87
C ALA A 98 -0.80 -0.11 -7.53
N ALA A 99 -1.70 -0.29 -8.50
CA ALA A 99 -1.88 -1.51 -9.28
C ALA A 99 -0.60 -1.86 -10.05
N ARG A 100 0.01 -0.90 -10.76
CA ARG A 100 1.31 -1.09 -11.42
C ARG A 100 2.41 -1.47 -10.43
N SER A 101 2.50 -0.77 -9.30
CA SER A 101 3.50 -1.07 -8.27
C SER A 101 3.31 -2.49 -7.69
N ALA A 102 2.07 -2.90 -7.43
CA ALA A 102 1.74 -4.23 -6.93
C ALA A 102 2.15 -5.33 -7.94
N LEU A 103 1.80 -5.16 -9.22
CA LEU A 103 2.19 -6.11 -10.27
C LEU A 103 3.72 -6.22 -10.39
N GLN A 104 4.44 -5.11 -10.34
CA GLN A 104 5.91 -5.12 -10.35
C GLN A 104 6.49 -5.91 -9.17
N LYS A 105 5.94 -5.76 -7.97
CA LYS A 105 6.37 -6.51 -6.78
C LYS A 105 6.10 -8.01 -6.94
N VAL A 106 4.94 -8.39 -7.46
CA VAL A 106 4.58 -9.78 -7.77
C VAL A 106 5.57 -10.39 -8.77
N LEU A 107 5.82 -9.72 -9.89
CA LEU A 107 6.77 -10.21 -10.88
C LEU A 107 8.20 -10.25 -10.35
N ALA A 108 8.59 -9.33 -9.46
CA ALA A 108 9.93 -9.28 -8.87
C ALA A 108 10.24 -10.48 -7.97
N VAL A 109 9.24 -11.04 -7.28
CA VAL A 109 9.45 -12.21 -6.41
C VAL A 109 9.46 -13.54 -7.16
N MET A 110 9.04 -13.56 -8.43
CA MET A 110 9.03 -14.78 -9.24
C MET A 110 10.43 -15.18 -9.72
N PRO A 111 10.75 -16.49 -9.81
CA PRO A 111 11.93 -16.97 -10.52
C PRO A 111 11.94 -16.50 -11.99
N ALA A 112 13.12 -16.30 -12.57
CA ALA A 112 13.26 -15.78 -13.94
C ALA A 112 12.52 -16.63 -14.99
N ARG A 113 12.53 -17.96 -14.83
CA ARG A 113 11.81 -18.91 -15.69
C ARG A 113 10.29 -18.72 -15.62
N GLU A 114 9.75 -18.60 -14.42
CA GLU A 114 8.31 -18.40 -14.21
C GLU A 114 7.87 -17.04 -14.76
N ARG A 115 8.67 -15.99 -14.54
CA ARG A 115 8.41 -14.64 -15.09
C ARG A 115 8.38 -14.64 -16.62
N ALA A 116 9.30 -15.36 -17.27
CA ALA A 116 9.29 -15.51 -18.72
C ALA A 116 8.03 -16.25 -19.20
N ALA A 117 7.66 -17.35 -18.53
CA ALA A 117 6.43 -18.08 -18.82
C ALA A 117 5.17 -17.23 -18.61
N THR A 118 5.15 -16.32 -17.62
CA THR A 118 4.07 -15.33 -17.46
C THR A 118 3.94 -14.44 -18.68
N GLY A 119 5.06 -13.93 -19.24
CA GLY A 119 5.03 -13.12 -20.46
C GLY A 119 4.43 -13.88 -21.63
N GLU A 120 4.92 -15.10 -21.90
CA GLU A 120 4.41 -15.96 -22.98
C GLU A 120 2.92 -16.30 -22.83
N PHE A 121 2.45 -16.49 -21.59
CA PHE A 121 1.06 -16.78 -21.32
C PHE A 121 0.18 -15.53 -21.47
N ALA A 122 0.63 -14.38 -20.95
CA ALA A 122 -0.07 -13.11 -21.05
C ALA A 122 -0.23 -12.63 -22.51
N ASP A 123 0.74 -12.92 -23.39
CA ASP A 123 0.65 -12.61 -24.83
C ASP A 123 -0.55 -13.28 -25.52
N ARG A 124 -1.08 -14.36 -24.94
CA ARG A 124 -2.25 -15.10 -25.45
C ARG A 124 -3.56 -14.66 -24.81
N VAL A 125 -3.51 -13.71 -23.89
CA VAL A 125 -4.68 -13.19 -23.18
C VAL A 125 -5.02 -11.82 -23.73
N HIS A 126 -6.22 -11.69 -24.29
CA HIS A 126 -6.73 -10.43 -24.82
C HIS A 126 -7.96 -10.00 -24.03
N VAL A 127 -7.98 -8.75 -23.60
CA VAL A 127 -9.08 -8.13 -22.86
C VAL A 127 -9.62 -6.99 -23.72
N LEU A 128 -10.94 -6.89 -23.84
CA LEU A 128 -11.57 -5.77 -24.54
C LEU A 128 -11.28 -4.47 -23.80
N ALA A 129 -10.75 -3.48 -24.51
CA ALA A 129 -10.56 -2.14 -23.95
C ALA A 129 -11.93 -1.52 -23.65
N ARG A 130 -12.09 -0.95 -22.45
CA ARG A 130 -13.25 -0.14 -22.09
C ARG A 130 -12.91 1.32 -22.37
N ASP A 131 -13.80 2.04 -23.04
CA ASP A 131 -13.56 3.39 -23.57
C ASP A 131 -12.95 4.33 -22.51
N GLU A 132 -11.80 4.89 -22.85
CA GLU A 132 -10.80 5.34 -21.88
C GLU A 132 -10.90 6.85 -21.64
N ARG A 133 -11.80 7.28 -20.75
CA ARG A 133 -11.59 8.57 -20.07
C ARG A 133 -10.61 8.36 -18.93
N ARG A 134 -9.32 8.34 -19.29
CA ARG A 134 -8.21 8.21 -18.35
C ARG A 134 -8.22 9.39 -17.39
N VAL A 135 -8.62 9.17 -16.15
CA VAL A 135 -8.41 10.16 -15.10
C VAL A 135 -7.11 9.82 -14.39
N THR A 136 -6.06 10.60 -14.64
CA THR A 136 -4.86 10.50 -13.82
C THR A 136 -5.18 11.09 -12.47
N VAL A 137 -5.31 10.23 -11.47
CA VAL A 137 -5.58 10.66 -10.11
C VAL A 137 -4.28 11.13 -9.48
N PRO A 138 -4.21 12.41 -9.04
CA PRO A 138 -3.03 12.89 -8.35
C PRO A 138 -2.81 12.10 -7.06
N ARG A 139 -1.58 11.60 -6.83
CA ARG A 139 -1.19 10.87 -5.62
C ARG A 139 -1.62 11.56 -4.31
N VAL A 140 -1.64 12.90 -4.33
CA VAL A 140 -2.10 13.74 -3.22
C VAL A 140 -3.53 13.42 -2.75
N LEU A 141 -4.42 12.93 -3.62
CA LEU A 141 -5.77 12.52 -3.24
C LEU A 141 -5.78 11.25 -2.40
N GLN A 142 -4.96 10.26 -2.76
CA GLN A 142 -4.81 9.03 -1.98
C GLN A 142 -4.17 9.31 -0.62
N ASP A 143 -3.09 10.08 -0.61
CA ASP A 143 -2.36 10.43 0.61
C ASP A 143 -3.25 11.25 1.56
N ALA A 144 -4.05 12.18 1.02
CA ALA A 144 -4.99 12.97 1.81
C ALA A 144 -6.15 12.14 2.37
N LEU A 145 -6.64 11.13 1.64
CA LEU A 145 -7.66 10.21 2.17
C LEU A 145 -7.09 9.37 3.32
N ALA A 146 -5.91 8.77 3.14
CA ALA A 146 -5.25 7.96 4.18
C ALA A 146 -4.90 8.78 5.43
N SER A 147 -4.45 10.03 5.24
CA SER A 147 -4.04 10.93 6.32
C SER A 147 -5.16 11.84 6.83
N ARG A 148 -6.38 11.72 6.28
CA ARG A 148 -7.54 12.60 6.54
C ARG A 148 -7.18 14.09 6.42
N ARG A 149 -6.44 14.51 5.39
CA ARG A 149 -6.10 15.93 5.20
C ARG A 149 -7.16 16.65 4.40
N VAL A 150 -7.46 17.90 4.79
CA VAL A 150 -8.34 18.78 4.02
C VAL A 150 -7.71 19.08 2.66
N LEU A 151 -8.53 19.03 1.62
CA LEU A 151 -8.13 19.29 0.24
C LEU A 151 -8.69 20.62 -0.23
N ARG A 152 -7.87 21.40 -0.92
CA ARG A 152 -8.31 22.52 -1.77
C ARG A 152 -8.36 22.03 -3.21
N LEU A 153 -9.55 22.09 -3.81
CA LEU A 153 -9.80 21.72 -5.21
C LEU A 153 -10.08 22.97 -6.03
N ALA A 154 -9.44 23.09 -7.19
CA ALA A 154 -9.97 23.88 -8.29
C ALA A 154 -10.88 22.96 -9.12
N TYR A 155 -12.19 23.23 -9.08
CA TYR A 155 -13.22 22.34 -9.60
C TYR A 155 -14.12 23.06 -10.58
N GLU A 156 -14.36 22.41 -11.72
CA GLU A 156 -15.30 22.85 -12.73
C GLU A 156 -16.61 22.06 -12.60
N ASP A 157 -17.75 22.73 -12.50
CA ASP A 157 -19.03 22.04 -12.41
C ASP A 157 -19.54 21.56 -13.79
N ARG A 158 -20.81 21.17 -13.87
CA ARG A 158 -21.40 20.66 -15.12
C ARG A 158 -21.57 21.79 -16.15
N GLU A 159 -21.75 22.99 -15.67
CA GLU A 159 -22.03 24.20 -16.42
C GLU A 159 -20.74 24.90 -16.87
N GLY A 160 -19.57 24.35 -16.53
CA GLY A 160 -18.25 24.89 -16.86
C GLY A 160 -17.79 25.98 -15.89
N VAL A 161 -18.48 26.16 -14.76
CA VAL A 161 -18.14 27.21 -13.80
C VAL A 161 -17.02 26.73 -12.89
N ALA A 162 -15.85 27.37 -13.06
CA ALA A 162 -14.71 27.13 -12.21
C ALA A 162 -14.95 27.66 -10.79
N SER A 163 -14.52 26.89 -9.80
CA SER A 163 -14.73 27.22 -8.40
C SER A 163 -13.68 26.60 -7.50
N GLU A 164 -13.38 27.27 -6.39
CA GLU A 164 -12.56 26.67 -5.34
C GLU A 164 -13.44 25.95 -4.32
N ARG A 165 -12.99 24.76 -3.89
CA ARG A 165 -13.68 23.92 -2.90
C ARG A 165 -12.70 23.44 -1.84
N LEU A 166 -13.01 23.74 -0.57
CA LEU A 166 -12.38 23.09 0.57
C LEU A 166 -13.21 21.86 0.94
N VAL A 167 -12.59 20.69 0.84
CA VAL A 167 -13.29 19.41 1.02
C VAL A 167 -12.52 18.49 1.95
N GLU A 168 -13.26 17.72 2.74
CA GLU A 168 -12.72 16.71 3.63
C GLU A 168 -12.93 15.35 2.97
N PRO A 169 -11.88 14.67 2.49
CA PRO A 169 -12.01 13.45 1.70
C PRO A 169 -12.56 12.31 2.57
N LEU A 170 -13.54 11.59 2.04
CA LEU A 170 -14.22 10.49 2.74
C LEU A 170 -14.10 9.15 2.01
N GLY A 171 -13.94 9.15 0.69
CA GLY A 171 -13.71 7.94 -0.09
C GLY A 171 -13.70 8.17 -1.60
N PHE A 172 -13.48 7.10 -2.35
CA PHE A 172 -13.68 7.09 -3.80
C PHE A 172 -14.89 6.24 -4.15
N LEU A 173 -15.63 6.66 -5.17
CA LEU A 173 -16.66 5.85 -5.80
C LEU A 173 -16.34 5.68 -7.28
N GLY A 174 -16.37 4.43 -7.75
CA GLY A 174 -16.08 4.05 -9.13
C GLY A 174 -17.28 3.40 -9.83
N GLY A 175 -17.34 3.56 -11.15
CA GLY A 175 -18.35 3.03 -12.05
C GLY A 175 -17.94 3.33 -13.50
N GLU A 176 -18.83 3.92 -14.31
CA GLU A 176 -18.42 4.51 -15.61
C GLU A 176 -17.48 5.71 -15.45
N GLN A 177 -17.58 6.41 -14.32
CA GLN A 177 -16.76 7.58 -13.98
C GLN A 177 -16.33 7.46 -12.51
N TRP A 178 -15.21 8.10 -12.18
CA TRP A 178 -14.69 8.14 -10.81
C TRP A 178 -15.04 9.44 -10.10
N TYR A 179 -15.41 9.30 -8.83
CA TYR A 179 -15.78 10.41 -7.95
C TYR A 179 -14.96 10.38 -6.67
N LEU A 180 -14.51 11.55 -6.23
CA LEU A 180 -14.09 11.78 -4.86
C LEU A 180 -15.33 12.11 -4.03
N ILE A 181 -15.64 11.28 -3.04
CA ILE A 181 -16.67 11.59 -2.04
C ILE A 181 -16.01 12.40 -0.94
N ALA A 182 -16.55 13.58 -0.67
CA ALA A 182 -16.00 14.46 0.34
C ALA A 182 -17.08 15.35 0.98
N TRP A 183 -16.86 15.74 2.24
CA TRP A 183 -17.66 16.79 2.87
C TRP A 183 -17.22 18.15 2.34
N CYS A 184 -18.14 18.85 1.67
CA CYS A 184 -17.88 20.16 1.10
C CYS A 184 -18.15 21.26 2.12
N ARG A 185 -17.11 21.95 2.61
CA ARG A 185 -17.25 22.99 3.63
C ARG A 185 -18.12 24.16 3.18
N LEU A 186 -18.04 24.52 1.89
CA LEU A 186 -18.86 25.59 1.32
C LEU A 186 -20.36 25.26 1.35
N ARG A 187 -20.71 23.97 1.21
CA ARG A 187 -22.12 23.54 1.15
C ARG A 187 -22.62 22.95 2.46
N GLY A 188 -21.73 22.64 3.40
CA GLY A 188 -22.07 21.97 4.65
C GLY A 188 -22.73 20.60 4.42
N ALA A 189 -22.28 19.84 3.43
CA ALA A 189 -22.86 18.56 3.06
C ALA A 189 -21.87 17.65 2.32
N VAL A 190 -22.13 16.34 2.34
CA VAL A 190 -21.42 15.34 1.52
C VAL A 190 -21.73 15.57 0.03
N ARG A 191 -20.71 15.54 -0.82
CA ARG A 191 -20.83 15.68 -2.26
C ARG A 191 -19.86 14.73 -2.98
N GLY A 192 -20.29 14.26 -4.15
CA GLY A 192 -19.41 13.61 -5.12
C GLY A 192 -18.79 14.64 -6.05
N PHE A 193 -17.46 14.62 -6.16
CA PHE A 193 -16.69 15.45 -7.08
C PHE A 193 -16.16 14.56 -8.20
N ARG A 194 -16.61 14.82 -9.43
CA ARG A 194 -16.14 14.10 -10.61
C ARG A 194 -14.65 14.33 -10.81
N MET A 195 -13.87 13.27 -10.86
CA MET A 195 -12.41 13.40 -10.84
C MET A 195 -11.86 13.99 -12.14
N ASP A 196 -12.53 13.76 -13.28
CA ASP A 196 -12.17 14.37 -14.57
C ASP A 196 -12.40 15.90 -14.60
N ARG A 197 -13.10 16.46 -13.60
CA ARG A 197 -13.37 17.90 -13.48
C ARG A 197 -12.55 18.61 -12.39
N ILE A 198 -11.64 17.88 -11.74
CA ILE A 198 -10.70 18.45 -10.78
C ILE A 198 -9.50 18.98 -11.58
N GLN A 199 -9.45 20.30 -11.77
CA GLN A 199 -8.39 20.96 -12.54
C GLN A 199 -7.07 21.04 -11.75
N ALA A 200 -7.16 21.20 -10.43
CA ALA A 200 -6.02 21.17 -9.54
C ALA A 200 -6.43 20.73 -8.14
N VAL A 201 -5.49 20.11 -7.42
CA VAL A 201 -5.69 19.67 -6.04
C VAL A 201 -4.45 19.93 -5.21
N ARG A 202 -4.65 20.43 -3.98
CA ARG A 202 -3.62 20.59 -2.97
C ARG A 202 -4.12 20.11 -1.62
N ALA A 203 -3.34 19.25 -0.96
CA ALA A 203 -3.56 18.93 0.44
C ALA A 203 -3.10 20.09 1.32
N LEU A 204 -3.90 20.44 2.31
CA LEU A 204 -3.61 21.44 3.32
C LEU A 204 -2.99 20.76 4.55
N ASP A 205 -2.26 21.51 5.35
CA ASP A 205 -1.73 21.06 6.65
C ASP A 205 -2.81 21.17 7.74
N GLU A 206 -4.00 20.66 7.42
CA GLU A 206 -5.17 20.63 8.29
C GLU A 206 -5.76 19.22 8.23
N THR A 207 -6.03 18.64 9.40
CA THR A 207 -6.65 17.33 9.52
C THR A 207 -8.17 17.48 9.58
N ALA A 208 -8.87 16.78 8.70
CA ALA A 208 -10.32 16.69 8.69
C ALA A 208 -10.82 15.96 9.95
N PRO A 209 -11.91 16.43 10.58
CA PRO A 209 -12.55 15.70 11.68
C PRO A 209 -13.03 14.33 11.18
N PRO A 210 -13.04 13.31 12.05
CA PRO A 210 -13.59 12.01 11.68
C PRO A 210 -15.08 12.16 11.36
N ARG A 211 -15.46 11.83 10.14
CA ARG A 211 -16.86 11.73 9.72
C ARG A 211 -17.14 10.30 9.28
N ARG A 212 -18.28 9.76 9.70
CA ARG A 212 -18.81 8.52 9.12
C ARG A 212 -19.69 8.91 7.95
N ILE A 213 -19.51 8.24 6.82
CA ILE A 213 -20.46 8.31 5.73
C ILE A 213 -21.57 7.32 6.05
N ASP A 214 -22.82 7.79 6.10
CA ASP A 214 -23.96 6.88 6.06
C ASP A 214 -24.20 6.45 4.60
N ARG A 215 -24.49 5.17 4.38
CA ARG A 215 -24.80 4.65 3.05
C ARG A 215 -26.03 5.36 2.46
N THR A 216 -26.98 5.77 3.30
CA THR A 216 -28.13 6.57 2.87
C THR A 216 -27.75 7.94 2.31
N GLU A 217 -26.65 8.56 2.77
CA GLU A 217 -26.12 9.82 2.20
C GLU A 217 -25.48 9.60 0.83
N LEU A 218 -24.93 8.39 0.58
CA LEU A 218 -24.41 8.00 -0.73
C LEU A 218 -25.54 7.60 -1.68
N ASP A 219 -26.57 6.90 -1.19
CA ASP A 219 -27.76 6.54 -1.95
C ASP A 219 -28.58 7.80 -2.33
N ALA A 220 -28.59 8.83 -1.47
CA ALA A 220 -29.16 10.14 -1.76
C ALA A 220 -28.44 10.90 -2.90
N LEU A 221 -27.24 10.45 -3.30
CA LEU A 221 -26.57 10.93 -4.52
C LEU A 221 -27.09 10.21 -5.79
N GLY A 222 -28.00 9.24 -5.64
CA GLY A 222 -28.72 8.58 -6.74
C GLY A 222 -27.95 7.43 -7.40
N TRP A 223 -27.10 6.74 -6.65
CA TRP A 223 -26.24 5.67 -7.18
C TRP A 223 -26.58 4.31 -6.54
N GLU A 224 -26.73 3.26 -7.35
CA GLU A 224 -26.70 1.88 -6.83
C GLU A 224 -25.25 1.49 -6.54
N LEU A 225 -24.92 1.29 -5.27
CA LEU A 225 -23.55 1.10 -4.79
C LEU A 225 -23.24 -0.39 -4.59
N ILE A 226 -22.30 -0.92 -5.35
CA ILE A 226 -21.61 -2.18 -5.00
C ILE A 226 -20.37 -1.79 -4.20
N GLY A 227 -20.44 -1.93 -2.87
CA GLY A 227 -19.27 -1.78 -2.01
C GLY A 227 -18.28 -2.95 -2.21
N LEU A 228 -17.03 -2.77 -1.81
CA LEU A 228 -16.09 -3.89 -1.60
C LEU A 228 -16.44 -4.65 -0.31
N GLU A 229 -17.71 -5.02 -0.16
CA GLU A 229 -18.19 -5.82 0.96
C GLU A 229 -17.45 -7.16 0.96
N GLY A 230 -16.95 -7.58 2.13
CA GLY A 230 -16.18 -8.81 2.27
C GLY A 230 -14.66 -8.66 2.07
N PHE A 231 -14.13 -7.51 1.61
CA PHE A 231 -12.66 -7.34 1.56
C PHE A 231 -12.05 -7.26 2.97
N ALA A 232 -12.73 -6.56 3.89
CA ALA A 232 -12.34 -6.55 5.30
C ALA A 232 -12.38 -7.96 5.90
N ASP A 233 -13.44 -8.73 5.59
CA ASP A 233 -13.58 -10.10 6.05
C ASP A 233 -12.49 -11.03 5.46
N LEU A 234 -12.06 -10.79 4.22
CA LEU A 234 -10.93 -11.51 3.61
C LEU A 234 -9.61 -11.17 4.30
N VAL A 235 -9.39 -9.89 4.66
CA VAL A 235 -8.22 -9.46 5.43
C VAL A 235 -8.23 -10.09 6.83
N ASP A 236 -9.38 -10.11 7.49
CA ASP A 236 -9.57 -10.69 8.83
C ASP A 236 -9.49 -12.23 8.84
N ALA A 237 -9.81 -12.88 7.71
CA ALA A 237 -9.70 -14.33 7.52
C ALA A 237 -8.26 -14.82 7.27
N LEU A 238 -7.32 -13.91 6.98
CA LEU A 238 -5.91 -14.28 6.83
C LEU A 238 -5.26 -14.49 8.20
N PRO A 239 -4.51 -15.59 8.42
CA PRO A 239 -3.86 -15.83 9.70
C PRO A 239 -2.72 -14.81 9.94
N GLY A 240 -2.99 -13.77 10.75
CA GLY A 240 -1.99 -12.77 11.13
C GLY A 240 -2.45 -11.62 12.03
N LYS A 241 -2.45 -11.87 13.35
CA LYS A 241 -2.40 -10.93 14.50
C LYS A 241 -3.69 -10.24 14.99
N SER A 242 -4.46 -11.01 15.75
CA SER A 242 -4.91 -10.57 17.07
C SER A 242 -3.70 -10.33 17.99
N GLY A 243 -3.09 -9.15 17.89
CA GLY A 243 -2.09 -8.66 18.85
C GLY A 243 -2.77 -8.04 20.06
N GLY A 244 -2.68 -8.70 21.21
CA GLY A 244 -3.47 -8.45 22.40
C GLY A 244 -3.44 -7.01 22.94
N THR A 245 -4.63 -6.49 23.24
CA THR A 245 -4.82 -5.51 24.31
C THR A 245 -4.45 -6.18 25.64
N SER A 246 -3.18 -6.08 26.03
CA SER A 246 -2.81 -6.27 27.43
C SER A 246 -3.21 -5.00 28.19
N SER A 247 -4.44 -5.01 28.68
CA SER A 247 -4.89 -4.08 29.72
C SER A 247 -4.16 -4.42 31.02
N ALA A 248 -3.00 -3.80 31.22
CA ALA A 248 -2.37 -3.74 32.53
C ALA A 248 -3.24 -2.87 33.45
N GLN A 249 -4.15 -3.52 34.19
CA GLN A 249 -4.85 -2.93 35.33
C GLN A 249 -3.83 -2.60 36.43
N PRO A 250 -3.78 -1.36 36.95
CA PRO A 250 -2.93 -1.05 38.09
C PRO A 250 -3.53 -1.69 39.34
N ARG A 251 -2.77 -2.59 39.98
CA ARG A 251 -3.06 -3.07 41.33
C ARG A 251 -3.04 -1.87 42.28
N GLN A 252 -4.22 -1.50 42.77
CA GLN A 252 -4.37 -0.62 43.91
C GLN A 252 -3.73 -1.32 45.12
N ARG A 253 -2.70 -0.69 45.68
CA ARG A 253 -2.27 -0.92 47.05
C ARG A 253 -3.23 -0.17 47.96
N THR A 254 -3.99 -0.89 48.75
CA THR A 254 -4.59 -0.36 49.98
C THR A 254 -4.03 -1.18 51.14
N SER A 255 -3.31 -0.47 52.00
CA SER A 255 -3.11 -0.67 53.46
C SER A 255 -3.00 -2.09 53.99
#